data_AF-D7E0F9-F1
#
_entry.id   AF-D7E0F9-F1
#
_cell.length_a   1.000
_cell.length_b   1.000
_cell.length_c   1.000
_cell.angle_alpha   90.00
_cell.angle_beta   90.00
_cell.angle_gamma   90.00
#
_symmetry.space_group_name_H-M   'P 1'
#
loop_
_entity.id
_entity.type
_entity.pdbx_description
1 polymer ?
#
loop_
_entity_poly.entity_id
_entity_poly.type
_entity_poly.pdbx_seq_one_letter_code
_entity_poly.pdbx_strand_id
1 'polypeptide(L)'
;MVVDKLLTVSQVIPVTVKILTAVMRYQSELDLRPQDAIVYASVVDHLSKSSERQRCFINRNSKEFDNPDIQDALDRYSCTIKLKFDPGLSITNSSSATKHTTDFIV
;
A
#
# COMPACT_ATOMS: atom_id res chain seq x y z
N MET A 1 -17.51 -7.44 -16.02
CA MET A 1 -17.47 -6.12 -15.34
C MET A 1 -16.01 -5.78 -15.01
N VAL A 2 -15.64 -4.52 -14.75
CA VAL A 2 -14.24 -4.18 -14.38
C VAL A 2 -13.81 -4.89 -13.08
N VAL A 3 -14.74 -5.04 -12.13
CA VAL A 3 -14.51 -5.72 -10.85
C VAL A 3 -14.14 -7.19 -11.03
N ASP A 4 -14.83 -7.94 -11.91
CA ASP A 4 -14.52 -9.37 -12.14
C ASP A 4 -13.08 -9.56 -12.63
N LYS A 5 -12.61 -8.65 -13.51
CA LYS A 5 -11.23 -8.67 -14.00
C LYS A 5 -10.22 -8.38 -12.88
N LEU A 6 -10.54 -7.46 -11.97
CA LEU A 6 -9.69 -7.17 -10.82
C LEU A 6 -9.50 -8.41 -9.96
N LEU A 7 -10.59 -9.12 -9.66
CA LEU A 7 -10.54 -10.34 -8.84
C LEU A 7 -9.67 -11.45 -9.45
N THR A 8 -9.49 -11.47 -10.77
CA THR A 8 -8.63 -12.46 -11.45
C THR A 8 -7.15 -12.09 -11.50
N VAL A 9 -6.80 -10.82 -11.32
CA VAL A 9 -5.42 -10.32 -11.49
C VAL A 9 -4.82 -9.75 -10.20
N SER A 10 -5.61 -9.56 -9.15
CA SER A 10 -5.16 -9.02 -7.87
C SER A 10 -4.99 -10.10 -6.81
N GLN A 11 -4.12 -9.80 -5.84
CA GLN A 11 -4.11 -10.50 -4.56
C GLN A 11 -5.05 -9.77 -3.59
N VAL A 12 -5.96 -10.51 -2.96
CA VAL A 12 -6.83 -9.95 -1.92
C VAL A 12 -6.11 -10.01 -0.58
N ILE A 13 -6.00 -8.87 0.11
CA ILE A 13 -5.52 -8.80 1.48
C ILE A 13 -6.71 -8.95 2.43
N PRO A 14 -6.83 -10.08 3.16
CA PRO A 14 -7.94 -10.28 4.08
C PRO A 14 -7.77 -9.40 5.33
N VAL A 15 -8.86 -8.78 5.80
CA VAL A 15 -8.87 -8.09 7.08
C VAL A 15 -8.88 -9.12 8.20
N THR A 16 -7.80 -9.17 8.98
CA THR A 16 -7.61 -10.12 10.09
C THR A 16 -7.71 -9.43 11.44
N VAL A 17 -7.83 -10.21 12.52
CA VAL A 17 -7.79 -9.69 13.91
C VAL A 17 -6.51 -8.89 14.17
N LYS A 18 -5.37 -9.33 13.63
CA LYS A 18 -4.08 -8.62 13.74
C LYS A 18 -4.16 -7.22 13.10
N ILE A 19 -4.76 -7.11 11.92
CA ILE A 19 -4.98 -5.83 11.23
C ILE A 19 -5.90 -4.94 12.07
N LEU A 20 -7.05 -5.47 12.53
CA LEU A 20 -8.01 -4.70 13.34
C LEU A 20 -7.41 -4.22 14.67
N THR A 21 -6.51 -5.00 15.27
CA THR A 21 -5.79 -4.58 16.48
C THR A 21 -4.85 -3.41 16.17
N ALA A 22 -4.14 -3.47 15.03
CA ALA A 22 -3.24 -2.40 14.60
C ALA A 22 -3.98 -1.12 14.22
N VAL A 23 -5.23 -1.21 13.74
CA VAL A 23 -6.08 -0.06 13.39
C VAL A 23 -6.26 0.89 14.58
N MET A 24 -6.54 0.37 15.78
CA MET A 24 -6.71 1.21 16.97
C MET A 24 -5.46 2.04 17.26
N ARG A 25 -4.28 1.42 17.11
CA ARG A 25 -2.99 2.08 17.28
C ARG A 25 -2.77 3.17 16.23
N TYR A 26 -2.99 2.86 14.95
CA TYR A 26 -2.75 3.81 13.87
C TYR A 26 -3.73 4.98 13.85
N GLN A 27 -4.98 4.78 14.28
CA GLN A 27 -5.89 5.91 14.50
C GLN A 27 -5.34 6.88 15.56
N SER A 28 -4.75 6.35 16.64
CA SER A 28 -4.20 7.19 17.72
C SER A 28 -2.85 7.82 17.37
N GLU A 29 -1.95 7.07 16.72
CA GLU A 29 -0.57 7.51 16.45
C GLU A 29 -0.48 8.41 15.21
N LEU A 30 -1.35 8.20 14.22
CA LEU A 30 -1.28 8.86 12.91
C LEU A 30 -2.52 9.71 12.59
N ASP A 31 -3.46 9.83 13.53
CA ASP A 31 -4.74 10.53 13.38
C ASP A 31 -5.57 10.09 12.16
N LEU A 32 -5.37 8.84 11.72
CA LEU A 32 -6.08 8.30 10.58
C LEU A 32 -7.54 8.03 10.92
N ARG A 33 -8.45 8.33 9.99
CA ARG A 33 -9.84 7.88 10.09
C ARG A 33 -9.93 6.34 10.08
N PRO A 34 -10.97 5.73 10.67
CA PRO A 34 -11.08 4.27 10.79
C PRO A 34 -10.83 3.50 9.49
N GLN A 35 -11.43 3.95 8.38
CA GLN A 35 -11.30 3.30 7.06
C GLN A 35 -9.87 3.40 6.50
N ASP A 36 -9.22 4.55 6.67
CA ASP A 36 -7.86 4.80 6.18
C ASP A 36 -6.85 4.02 7.04
N ALA A 37 -7.09 3.93 8.34
CA ALA A 37 -6.31 3.09 9.24
C ALA A 37 -6.42 1.59 8.90
N ILE A 38 -7.59 1.10 8.46
CA ILE A 38 -7.76 -0.29 7.99
C ILE A 38 -6.92 -0.54 6.73
N VAL A 39 -6.97 0.38 5.76
CA VAL A 39 -6.16 0.28 4.54
C VAL A 39 -4.68 0.28 4.88
N TYR A 40 -4.22 1.25 5.68
CA TYR A 40 -2.83 1.37 6.08
C TYR A 40 -2.35 0.13 6.86
N ALA A 41 -3.13 -0.36 7.82
CA ALA A 41 -2.79 -1.57 8.58
C ALA A 41 -2.69 -2.81 7.69
N SER A 42 -3.57 -2.92 6.69
CA SER A 42 -3.56 -4.03 5.72
C SER A 42 -2.32 -3.97 4.83
N VAL A 43 -1.96 -2.78 4.35
CA VAL A 43 -0.72 -2.52 3.59
C VAL A 43 0.48 -2.93 4.43
N VAL A 44 0.63 -2.41 5.65
CA VAL A 44 1.79 -2.71 6.51
C VAL A 44 1.89 -4.20 6.84
N ASP A 45 0.77 -4.87 7.15
CA ASP A 45 0.79 -6.32 7.40
C ASP A 45 1.23 -7.12 6.18
N HIS A 46 0.76 -6.76 4.98
CA HIS A 46 1.18 -7.38 3.72
C HIS A 46 2.66 -7.13 3.43
N LEU A 47 3.11 -5.88 3.59
CA LEU A 47 4.52 -5.50 3.42
C LEU A 47 5.45 -6.27 4.37
N SER A 48 5.00 -6.53 5.60
CA SER A 48 5.80 -7.27 6.60
C SER A 48 6.02 -8.75 6.24
N LYS A 49 5.20 -9.32 5.36
CA LYS A 49 5.23 -10.74 4.97
C LYS A 49 5.87 -10.99 3.61
N SER A 50 5.99 -9.95 2.78
CA SER A 50 6.51 -10.06 1.42
C SER A 50 8.03 -9.82 1.37
N SER A 51 8.72 -10.63 0.54
CA SER A 51 10.16 -10.51 0.27
C SER A 51 10.49 -9.67 -0.98
N GLU A 52 9.50 -8.99 -1.56
CA GLU A 52 9.70 -8.19 -2.76
C GLU A 52 10.54 -6.95 -2.51
N ARG A 53 11.40 -6.63 -3.49
CA ARG A 53 12.42 -5.59 -3.36
C ARG A 53 11.92 -4.17 -3.65
N GLN A 54 10.83 -4.04 -4.41
CA GLN A 54 10.30 -2.74 -4.80
C GLN A 54 8.78 -2.77 -4.80
N ARG A 55 8.17 -1.87 -4.04
CA ARG A 55 6.72 -1.89 -3.77
C ARG A 55 6.15 -0.49 -3.93
N CYS A 56 4.89 -0.41 -4.35
CA CYS A 56 4.21 0.87 -4.53
C CYS A 56 2.81 0.82 -3.95
N PHE A 57 2.52 1.73 -3.02
CA PHE A 57 1.16 1.93 -2.52
C PHE A 57 0.52 3.10 -3.28
N ILE A 58 -0.54 2.83 -4.03
CA ILE A 58 -1.27 3.85 -4.79
C ILE A 58 -2.54 4.21 -4.02
N ASN A 59 -2.65 5.46 -3.56
CA ASN A 59 -3.81 5.91 -2.81
C ASN A 59 -4.20 7.34 -3.17
N ARG A 60 -5.45 7.59 -3.56
CA ARG A 60 -5.91 8.94 -3.93
C ARG A 60 -6.25 9.83 -2.74
N ASN A 61 -6.33 9.30 -1.53
CA ASN A 61 -6.66 10.05 -0.33
C ASN A 61 -5.45 10.84 0.21
N SER A 62 -5.01 11.84 -0.55
CA SER A 62 -3.85 12.67 -0.20
C SER A 62 -4.01 13.38 1.15
N LYS A 63 -5.24 13.70 1.56
CA LYS A 63 -5.50 14.41 2.81
C LYS A 63 -4.97 13.65 4.04
N GLU A 64 -5.12 12.33 4.04
CA GLU A 64 -4.77 11.48 5.18
C GLU A 64 -3.37 10.86 5.02
N PHE A 65 -2.92 10.67 3.77
CA PHE A 65 -1.70 9.93 3.46
C PHE A 65 -0.51 10.79 2.99
N ASP A 66 -0.69 12.10 2.82
CA ASP A 66 0.41 13.06 2.68
C ASP A 66 0.98 13.43 4.06
N ASN A 67 1.39 12.39 4.81
CA ASN A 67 1.96 12.50 6.15
C ASN A 67 3.40 11.93 6.12
N PRO A 68 4.43 12.70 6.54
CA PRO A 68 5.81 12.24 6.58
C PRO A 68 6.01 10.96 7.40
N ASP A 69 5.32 10.81 8.54
CA ASP A 69 5.46 9.62 9.39
C ASP A 69 4.98 8.34 8.68
N ILE A 70 3.94 8.48 7.85
CA ILE A 70 3.42 7.41 7.01
C ILE A 70 4.43 7.06 5.90
N GLN A 71 5.00 8.08 5.25
CA GLN A 71 5.98 7.90 4.18
C GLN A 71 7.25 7.21 4.71
N ASP A 72 7.83 7.73 5.78
CA ASP A 72 9.01 7.16 6.44
C ASP A 72 8.77 5.71 6.91
N ALA A 73 7.56 5.42 7.39
CA ALA A 73 7.18 4.08 7.78
C ALA A 73 7.12 3.10 6.60
N LEU A 74 6.60 3.53 5.44
CA LEU A 74 6.52 2.70 4.23
C LEU A 74 7.88 2.55 3.54
N ASP A 75 8.73 3.56 3.61
CA ASP A 75 10.09 3.53 3.03
C ASP A 75 10.98 2.48 3.71
N ARG A 76 10.75 2.17 4.99
CA ARG A 76 11.40 1.04 5.69
C ARG A 76 11.10 -0.32 5.04
N TYR A 77 10.02 -0.42 4.29
CA TYR A 77 9.65 -1.59 3.50
C TYR A 77 10.00 -1.42 2.01
N SER A 78 10.79 -0.41 1.63
CA SER A 78 11.04 -0.09 0.22
C SER A 78 9.72 0.08 -0.57
N CYS A 79 8.70 0.64 0.11
CA CYS A 79 7.38 0.89 -0.45
C CYS A 79 7.17 2.39 -0.59
N THR A 80 7.06 2.85 -1.84
CA THR A 80 6.81 4.26 -2.12
C THR A 80 5.30 4.50 -2.24
N ILE A 81 4.81 5.58 -1.64
CA ILE A 81 3.42 6.01 -1.85
C ILE A 81 3.27 6.91 -3.08
N LYS A 82 2.22 6.68 -3.88
CA LYS A 82 1.85 7.53 -5.02
C LYS A 82 0.40 7.97 -4.88
N LEU A 83 0.18 9.28 -4.86
CA LEU A 83 -1.15 9.86 -4.65
C LEU A 83 -2.02 9.92 -5.92
N LYS A 84 -1.48 9.45 -7.05
CA LYS A 84 -2.11 9.41 -8.36
C LYS A 84 -1.75 8.09 -9.04
N PHE A 85 -2.64 7.63 -9.92
CA PHE A 85 -2.46 6.36 -10.63
C PHE A 85 -1.37 6.45 -11.71
N ASP A 86 -1.36 7.51 -12.53
CA ASP A 86 -0.43 7.63 -13.67
C ASP A 86 1.06 7.63 -13.25
N PRO A 87 1.48 8.29 -12.15
CA PRO A 87 2.84 8.18 -11.64
C PRO A 87 3.19 6.78 -11.10
N GLY A 88 2.21 6.01 -10.63
CA GLY A 88 2.42 4.63 -10.18
C GLY A 88 2.79 3.70 -11.34
N LEU A 89 2.20 3.90 -12.52
CA LEU A 89 2.53 3.16 -13.73
C LEU A 89 3.95 3.44 -14.24
N SER A 90 4.53 4.60 -13.93
CA SER A 90 5.88 4.95 -14.40
C SER A 90 6.98 4.11 -13.74
N ILE A 91 6.69 3.48 -12.60
CA ILE A 91 7.62 2.58 -11.89
C ILE A 91 7.92 1.32 -12.72
N THR A 92 7.03 0.91 -13.63
CA THR A 92 7.26 -0.25 -14.51
C THR A 92 8.17 0.06 -15.72
N ASN A 93 8.45 1.34 -16.00
CA ASN A 93 9.11 1.75 -17.26
C ASN A 93 10.56 2.21 -17.09
N SER A 94 11.07 2.31 -15.86
CA SER A 94 12.48 2.62 -15.60
C SER A 94 13.30 1.34 -15.37
N SER A 95 14.06 0.98 -16.41
CA SER A 95 15.23 0.08 -16.44
C SER A 95 15.00 -1.38 -16.89
N SER A 96 15.33 -1.62 -18.16
CA SER A 96 16.26 -2.66 -18.62
C SER A 96 16.25 -4.03 -17.92
N ALA A 97 15.74 -5.03 -18.64
CA ALA A 97 16.22 -6.42 -18.64
C ALA A 97 16.28 -7.22 -17.31
N THR A 98 15.50 -6.87 -16.28
CA THR A 98 15.21 -7.80 -15.18
C THR A 98 13.75 -7.66 -14.78
N LYS A 99 12.98 -8.75 -14.79
CA LYS A 99 11.59 -8.78 -14.30
C LYS A 99 11.61 -8.49 -12.80
N HIS A 100 11.60 -7.22 -12.42
CA HIS A 100 11.34 -6.80 -11.06
C HIS A 100 9.82 -6.83 -10.89
N THR A 101 9.33 -7.84 -10.17
CA THR A 101 7.94 -7.89 -9.73
C THR A 101 7.73 -6.72 -8.77
N THR A 102 6.93 -5.75 -9.19
CA THR A 102 6.49 -4.63 -8.35
C THR A 102 5.09 -4.96 -7.85
N ASP A 103 4.97 -5.23 -6.55
CA ASP A 103 3.67 -5.37 -5.91
C ASP A 103 3.00 -4.00 -5.73
N PHE A 104 1.84 -3.87 -6.38
CA PHE A 104 0.99 -2.69 -6.32
C PHE A 104 -0.15 -2.95 -5.34
N ILE A 105 -0.17 -2.15 -4.28
CA ILE A 105 -1.25 -2.15 -3.31
C ILE A 105 -2.13 -0.93 -3.62
N VAL A 106 -3.41 -1.16 -3.91
CA VAL A 106 -4.40 -0.14 -4.31
C VAL A 106 -5.56 -0.15 -3.34
#